data_AF-A0A4Z1FE09-F1
#
_entry.id   AF-A0A4Z1FE09-F1
#
_cell.length_a   1.000
_cell.length_b   1.000
_cell.length_c   1.000
_cell.angle_alpha   90.00
_cell.angle_beta   90.00
_cell.angle_gamma   90.00
#
_symmetry.space_group_name_H-M   'P 1'
#
loop_
_entity.id
_entity.type
_entity.pdbx_description
1 polymer ?
#
loop_
_entity_poly.entity_id
_entity_poly.type
_entity_poly.pdbx_seq_one_letter_code
_entity_poly.pdbx_strand_id
1 'polypeptide(L)'
;MSAAKLVFKHPEAAAQFKEQCRSEQGIVIRGRRVNARYNTFGYRRYKSEDKTRMISIEGPSRYVVYDHFKVFFETFCDHELSGWEYVETAVKGNRKMIMGFARINGQATQSLEALQMHPVYGEHLIVEYAPDPCAKDFP
;
A
#
# COMPACT_ATOMS: atom_id res chain seq x y z
N MET A 1 -4.36 -1.16 26.94
CA MET A 1 -3.44 -0.26 26.21
C MET A 1 -3.23 -0.86 24.83
N SER A 2 -3.60 -0.16 23.77
CA SER A 2 -3.31 -0.59 22.40
C SER A 2 -2.13 0.20 21.87
N ALA A 3 -1.16 -0.48 21.27
CA ALA A 3 -0.04 0.14 20.59
C ALA A 3 -0.25 -0.01 19.09
N ALA A 4 -0.06 1.08 18.33
CA ALA A 4 -0.07 1.01 16.88
C ALA A 4 1.27 0.45 16.38
N LYS A 5 1.20 -0.37 15.33
CA LYS A 5 2.37 -0.85 14.62
C LYS A 5 2.64 0.04 13.43
N LEU A 6 3.87 0.54 13.32
CA LEU A 6 4.33 1.33 12.19
C LEU A 6 5.48 0.60 11.50
N VAL A 7 5.44 0.50 10.18
CA VAL A 7 6.47 -0.14 9.36
C VAL A 7 6.96 0.88 8.34
N PHE A 8 8.28 1.04 8.25
CA PHE A 8 8.93 1.99 7.36
C PHE A 8 9.63 1.27 6.21
N LYS A 9 9.66 1.90 5.02
CA LYS A 9 10.44 1.42 3.87
C LYS A 9 11.94 1.43 4.18
N HIS A 10 12.41 2.48 4.85
CA HIS A 10 13.81 2.69 5.20
C HIS A 10 14.02 2.59 6.73
N PRO A 11 15.00 1.80 7.21
CA PRO A 11 15.32 1.73 8.64
C PRO A 11 15.78 3.08 9.21
N GLU A 12 16.38 3.94 8.39
CA GLU A 12 16.79 5.30 8.75
C GLU A 12 15.58 6.16 9.14
N ALA A 13 14.49 6.10 8.37
CA ALA A 13 13.24 6.78 8.69
C ALA A 13 12.63 6.28 10.01
N ALA A 14 12.70 4.97 10.28
CA ALA A 14 12.25 4.41 11.54
C ALA A 14 13.09 4.90 12.73
N ALA A 15 14.40 5.02 12.56
CA ALA A 15 15.31 5.57 13.55
C ALA A 15 15.03 7.05 13.83
N GLN A 16 14.87 7.86 12.78
CA GLN A 16 14.51 9.28 12.90
C GLN A 16 13.17 9.48 13.61
N PHE A 17 12.13 8.71 13.25
CA PHE A 17 10.84 8.78 13.93
C PHE A 17 10.94 8.47 15.43
N LYS A 18 11.69 7.42 15.77
CA LYS A 18 11.90 7.02 17.17
C LYS A 18 12.67 8.10 17.95
N GLU A 19 13.66 8.73 17.32
CA GLU A 19 14.41 9.84 17.90
C GLU A 19 13.53 11.08 18.09
N GLN A 20 12.71 11.43 17.10
CA GLN A 20 11.73 12.51 17.19
C GLN A 20 10.71 12.29 18.31
N CYS A 21 10.30 11.05 18.60
CA CYS A 21 9.44 10.77 19.75
C CYS A 21 10.12 11.09 21.10
N ARG A 22 11.46 11.03 21.15
CA ARG A 22 12.30 11.25 22.33
C ARG A 22 12.81 12.68 22.47
N SER A 23 12.83 13.47 21.39
CA SER A 23 13.26 14.87 21.40
C SER A 23 12.44 15.75 22.35
N GLU A 24 12.92 16.93 22.73
CA GLU A 24 12.19 17.83 23.62
C GLU A 24 10.81 18.21 23.06
N GLN A 25 10.71 18.47 21.75
CA GLN A 25 9.44 18.75 21.09
C GLN A 25 8.52 17.53 21.02
N GLY A 26 9.09 16.33 20.87
CA GLY A 26 8.35 15.08 20.81
C GLY A 26 7.38 14.98 19.61
N ILE A 27 6.55 13.94 19.61
CA ILE A 27 5.36 13.84 18.77
C ILE A 27 4.15 13.78 19.70
N VAL A 28 3.21 14.70 19.55
CA VAL A 28 2.02 14.81 20.39
C VAL A 28 0.77 14.55 19.56
N ILE A 29 0.00 13.54 19.92
CA ILE A 29 -1.28 13.20 19.29
C ILE A 29 -2.37 13.34 20.34
N ARG A 30 -3.35 14.21 20.07
CA ARG A 30 -4.48 14.48 20.99
C ARG A 30 -4.01 14.82 22.42
N GLY A 31 -2.99 15.67 22.52
CA GLY A 31 -2.41 16.11 23.80
C GLY A 31 -1.56 15.06 24.53
N ARG A 32 -1.34 13.88 23.94
CA ARG A 32 -0.51 12.82 24.54
C ARG A 32 0.76 12.61 23.73
N ARG A 33 1.88 12.51 24.43
CA ARG A 33 3.18 12.23 23.81
C ARG A 33 3.25 10.77 23.37
N VAL A 34 3.68 10.55 22.13
CA VAL A 34 3.87 9.22 21.55
C VAL A 34 5.15 8.60 22.11
N ASN A 35 5.08 7.33 22.51
CA ASN A 35 6.24 6.54 22.87
C ASN A 35 6.49 5.50 21.77
N ALA A 36 7.71 5.46 21.24
CA ALA A 36 8.10 4.53 20.18
C ALA A 36 9.14 3.53 20.67
N ARG A 37 8.93 2.27 20.33
CA ARG A 37 9.87 1.17 20.58
C ARG A 37 10.02 0.34 19.32
N TYR A 38 11.19 -0.24 19.11
CA TYR A 38 11.35 -1.25 18.06
C TYR A 38 10.62 -2.52 18.47
N ASN A 39 10.00 -3.17 17.49
CA ASN A 39 9.44 -4.50 17.68
C ASN A 39 10.59 -5.51 17.91
N THR A 40 10.37 -6.52 18.76
CA THR A 40 11.32 -7.61 18.99
C THR A 40 11.69 -8.31 17.67
N PHE A 41 10.71 -8.47 16.78
CA PHE A 41 10.90 -8.99 15.44
C PHE A 41 10.74 -7.85 14.43
N GLY A 42 11.87 -7.42 13.88
CA GLY A 42 11.92 -6.42 12.82
C GLY A 42 11.52 -6.97 11.45
N TYR A 43 11.43 -6.08 10.47
CA TYR A 43 11.26 -6.43 9.07
C TYR A 43 12.57 -6.22 8.32
N ARG A 44 12.88 -7.09 7.35
CA ARG A 44 13.99 -6.84 6.43
C ARG A 44 13.63 -5.66 5.53
N ARG A 45 14.63 -4.82 5.21
CA ARG A 45 14.50 -3.78 4.20
C ARG A 45 13.99 -4.43 2.91
N TYR A 46 12.96 -3.83 2.34
CA TYR A 46 12.47 -4.26 1.04
C TYR A 46 13.45 -3.80 -0.04
N LYS A 47 13.88 -4.73 -0.90
CA LYS A 47 14.99 -4.50 -1.85
C LYS A 47 14.55 -4.12 -3.26
N SER A 48 13.27 -4.27 -3.59
CA SER A 48 12.77 -3.95 -4.93
C SER A 48 12.25 -2.52 -4.93
N GLU A 49 12.86 -1.68 -5.76
CA GLU A 49 12.46 -0.28 -5.92
C GLU A 49 11.22 -0.13 -6.80
N ASP A 50 11.06 -1.03 -7.78
CA ASP A 50 9.94 -1.03 -8.74
C ASP A 50 8.64 -1.59 -8.16
N LYS A 51 8.72 -2.37 -7.07
CA LYS A 51 7.55 -2.95 -6.42
C LYS A 51 7.11 -2.07 -5.26
N THR A 52 5.85 -1.69 -5.27
CA THR A 52 5.26 -0.83 -4.25
C THR A 52 4.04 -1.49 -3.61
N ARG A 53 3.52 -0.88 -2.54
CA ARG A 53 2.26 -1.33 -1.94
C ARG A 53 1.05 -0.80 -2.70
N MET A 54 1.27 -0.06 -3.79
CA MET A 54 0.22 0.54 -4.59
C MET A 54 0.13 -0.21 -5.92
N ILE A 55 -1.07 -0.52 -6.37
CA ILE A 55 -1.31 -1.03 -7.72
C ILE A 55 -2.23 -0.07 -8.46
N SER A 56 -1.97 0.06 -9.75
CA SER A 56 -2.83 0.72 -10.73
C SER A 56 -3.58 -0.35 -11.50
N ILE A 57 -4.89 -0.20 -11.61
CA ILE A 57 -5.77 -1.07 -12.40
C ILE A 57 -6.50 -0.20 -13.41
N GLU A 58 -6.30 -0.46 -14.68
CA GLU A 58 -6.93 0.29 -15.77
C GLU A 58 -7.57 -0.64 -16.79
N GLY A 59 -8.77 -0.32 -17.25
CA GLY A 59 -9.48 -1.12 -18.24
C GLY A 59 -10.92 -0.64 -18.43
N PRO A 60 -11.76 -1.38 -19.19
CA PRO A 60 -13.14 -1.01 -19.40
C PRO A 60 -13.88 -0.83 -18.07
N SER A 61 -14.65 0.24 -17.94
CA SER A 61 -15.29 0.64 -16.67
C SER A 61 -16.11 -0.45 -15.97
N ARG A 62 -16.68 -1.39 -16.73
CA ARG A 62 -17.43 -2.55 -16.21
C ARG A 62 -16.57 -3.55 -15.42
N TYR A 63 -15.27 -3.62 -15.70
CA TYR A 63 -14.34 -4.51 -14.99
C TYR A 63 -13.62 -3.81 -13.83
N VAL A 64 -13.52 -2.47 -13.85
CA VAL A 64 -12.82 -1.69 -12.81
C VAL A 64 -13.81 -1.24 -11.73
N VAL A 65 -14.20 -2.20 -10.90
CA VAL A 65 -15.20 -2.04 -9.84
C VAL A 65 -14.62 -2.57 -8.52
N TYR A 66 -14.58 -1.71 -7.50
CA TYR A 66 -13.91 -2.03 -6.23
C TYR A 66 -14.51 -3.26 -5.56
N ASP A 67 -15.84 -3.33 -5.47
CA ASP A 67 -16.52 -4.44 -4.79
C ASP A 67 -16.22 -5.80 -5.43
N HIS A 68 -16.03 -5.84 -6.76
CA HIS A 68 -15.63 -7.07 -7.45
C HIS A 68 -14.20 -7.48 -7.07
N PHE A 69 -13.26 -6.54 -7.05
CA PHE A 69 -11.88 -6.82 -6.64
C PHE A 69 -11.78 -7.24 -5.19
N LYS A 70 -12.55 -6.59 -4.30
CA LYS A 70 -12.59 -6.95 -2.89
C LYS A 70 -13.00 -8.43 -2.70
N VAL A 71 -14.13 -8.84 -3.29
CA VAL A 71 -14.61 -10.22 -3.23
C VAL A 71 -13.59 -11.18 -3.83
N PHE A 72 -12.97 -10.80 -4.95
CA PHE A 72 -11.93 -11.62 -5.59
C PHE A 72 -10.71 -11.81 -4.67
N PHE A 73 -10.18 -10.74 -4.08
CA PHE A 73 -9.00 -10.78 -3.22
C PHE A 73 -9.25 -11.56 -1.93
N GLU A 74 -10.44 -11.44 -1.34
CA GLU A 74 -10.85 -12.21 -0.15
C GLU A 74 -10.82 -13.73 -0.38
N THR A 75 -10.80 -14.20 -1.62
CA THR A 75 -10.70 -15.65 -1.90
C THR A 75 -9.32 -16.25 -1.66
N PHE A 76 -8.26 -15.43 -1.62
CA PHE A 76 -6.89 -15.92 -1.50
C PHE A 76 -6.02 -15.11 -0.53
N CYS A 77 -6.48 -13.95 -0.04
CA CYS A 77 -5.72 -13.14 0.90
C CYS A 77 -6.62 -12.30 1.83
N ASP A 78 -6.36 -12.40 3.14
CA ASP A 78 -6.79 -11.39 4.11
C ASP A 78 -5.99 -10.10 3.84
N HIS A 79 -6.59 -9.21 3.05
CA HIS A 79 -5.96 -7.98 2.62
C HIS A 79 -6.39 -6.80 3.49
N GLU A 80 -5.41 -6.04 3.97
CA GLU A 80 -5.65 -4.77 4.66
C GLU A 80 -5.39 -3.65 3.65
N LEU A 81 -6.44 -2.93 3.28
CA LEU A 81 -6.30 -1.75 2.42
C LEU A 81 -5.96 -0.53 3.25
N SER A 82 -4.95 0.21 2.80
CA SER A 82 -4.69 1.57 3.26
C SER A 82 -5.64 2.58 2.62
N GLY A 83 -6.20 2.26 1.45
CA GLY A 83 -7.15 3.10 0.73
C GLY A 83 -7.23 2.73 -0.75
N TRP A 84 -8.19 3.31 -1.46
CA TRP A 84 -8.29 3.22 -2.91
C TRP A 84 -9.03 4.46 -3.45
N GLU A 85 -8.78 4.79 -4.71
CA GLU A 85 -9.47 5.88 -5.40
C GLU A 85 -9.60 5.60 -6.90
N TYR A 86 -10.63 6.20 -7.51
CA TYR A 86 -10.72 6.30 -8.96
C TYR A 86 -9.96 7.55 -9.43
N VAL A 87 -9.18 7.41 -10.49
CA VAL A 87 -8.43 8.51 -11.11
C VAL A 87 -8.81 8.63 -12.58
N GLU A 88 -8.54 9.79 -13.16
CA GLU A 88 -8.78 10.04 -14.58
C GLU A 88 -7.91 9.11 -15.46
N THR A 89 -8.47 8.70 -16.59
CA THR A 89 -7.76 7.97 -17.65
C THR A 89 -7.92 8.73 -18.97
N ALA A 90 -6.87 8.71 -19.79
CA ALA A 90 -6.89 9.28 -21.12
C ALA A 90 -7.75 8.45 -22.10
N VAL A 91 -8.07 7.20 -21.78
CA VAL A 91 -8.77 6.28 -22.68
C VAL A 91 -10.28 6.36 -22.45
N LYS A 92 -11.02 6.86 -23.44
CA LYS A 92 -12.48 6.97 -23.38
C LYS A 92 -13.13 5.61 -23.16
N GLY A 93 -14.00 5.51 -22.16
CA GLY A 93 -14.72 4.28 -21.80
C GLY A 93 -13.98 3.39 -20.79
N ASN A 94 -12.69 3.65 -20.57
CA ASN A 94 -11.95 3.03 -19.48
C ASN A 94 -12.20 3.75 -18.16
N ARG A 95 -11.82 3.08 -17.08
CA ARG A 95 -11.69 3.63 -15.74
C ARG A 95 -10.35 3.18 -15.18
N LYS A 96 -9.74 4.03 -14.36
CA LYS A 96 -8.51 3.73 -13.65
C LYS A 96 -8.75 3.78 -12.15
N MET A 97 -8.23 2.80 -11.43
CA MET A 97 -8.25 2.73 -9.98
C MET A 97 -6.84 2.59 -9.44
N ILE A 98 -6.52 3.36 -8.41
CA ILE A 98 -5.31 3.17 -7.60
C ILE A 98 -5.72 2.54 -6.28
N MET A 99 -5.08 1.44 -5.91
CA MET A 99 -5.31 0.75 -4.64
C MET A 99 -4.02 0.66 -3.84
N GLY A 100 -4.08 0.99 -2.55
CA GLY A 100 -2.97 0.88 -1.63
C GLY A 100 -3.18 -0.19 -0.58
N PHE A 101 -2.24 -1.12 -0.48
CA PHE A 101 -2.23 -2.20 0.51
C PHE A 101 -1.38 -1.83 1.73
N ALA A 102 -1.63 -2.49 2.86
CA ALA A 102 -0.85 -2.32 4.07
C ALA A 102 0.58 -2.87 3.94
N ARG A 103 0.80 -3.86 3.07
CA ARG A 103 2.10 -4.49 2.86
C ARG A 103 2.42 -4.65 1.37
N ILE A 104 3.65 -4.28 1.00
CA ILE A 104 4.21 -4.57 -0.33
C ILE A 104 4.30 -6.09 -0.53
N ASN A 105 4.95 -6.76 0.44
CA ASN A 105 5.15 -8.20 0.42
C ASN A 105 3.89 -8.96 0.78
N GLY A 106 3.47 -9.83 -0.14
CA GLY A 106 2.24 -10.62 -0.01
C GLY A 106 1.10 -9.92 -0.72
N GLN A 107 0.47 -8.93 -0.09
CA GLN A 107 -0.84 -8.42 -0.52
C GLN A 107 -0.82 -7.74 -1.89
N ALA A 108 0.01 -6.70 -2.09
CA ALA A 108 0.04 -5.98 -3.36
C ALA A 108 0.51 -6.87 -4.52
N THR A 109 1.61 -7.61 -4.32
CA THR A 109 2.15 -8.52 -5.35
C THR A 109 1.18 -9.65 -5.69
N GLN A 110 0.61 -10.34 -4.71
CA GLN A 110 -0.34 -11.42 -4.97
C GLN A 110 -1.60 -10.90 -5.65
N SER A 111 -2.12 -9.74 -5.25
CA SER A 111 -3.31 -9.15 -5.87
C SER A 111 -3.05 -8.77 -7.34
N LEU A 112 -1.87 -8.18 -7.62
CA LEU A 112 -1.44 -7.86 -8.98
C LEU A 112 -1.31 -9.12 -9.84
N GLU A 113 -0.57 -10.12 -9.36
CA GLU A 113 -0.35 -11.37 -10.10
C GLU A 113 -1.67 -12.13 -10.31
N ALA A 114 -2.55 -12.16 -9.31
CA ALA A 114 -3.85 -12.81 -9.41
C ALA A 114 -4.76 -12.15 -10.46
N LEU A 115 -4.79 -10.82 -10.55
CA LEU A 115 -5.54 -10.12 -11.59
C LEU A 115 -4.97 -10.38 -12.98
N GLN A 116 -3.63 -10.36 -13.12
CA GLN A 116 -2.96 -10.62 -14.39
C GLN A 116 -3.16 -12.05 -14.88
N MET A 117 -3.21 -13.03 -13.97
CA MET A 117 -3.42 -14.44 -14.32
C MET A 117 -4.89 -14.84 -14.46
N HIS A 118 -5.83 -14.02 -13.99
CA HIS A 118 -7.25 -14.37 -14.04
C HIS A 118 -7.75 -14.36 -15.50
N PRO A 119 -8.44 -15.42 -15.98
CA PRO A 119 -8.80 -15.55 -17.40
C PRO A 119 -9.54 -14.35 -18.00
N VAL A 120 -10.44 -13.74 -17.25
CA VAL A 120 -11.19 -12.54 -17.69
C VAL A 120 -10.44 -11.23 -17.45
N TYR A 121 -9.85 -11.04 -16.26
CA TYR A 121 -9.21 -9.78 -15.92
C TYR A 121 -7.86 -9.61 -16.65
N GLY A 122 -7.07 -10.66 -16.81
CA GLY A 122 -5.81 -10.62 -17.54
C GLY A 122 -5.96 -10.23 -19.01
N GLU A 123 -7.12 -10.48 -19.62
CA GLU A 123 -7.42 -10.08 -21.00
C GLU A 123 -7.92 -8.63 -21.12
N HIS A 124 -8.48 -8.06 -20.04
CA HIS A 124 -9.20 -6.79 -20.10
C HIS A 124 -8.60 -5.67 -19.26
N LEU A 125 -7.75 -5.99 -18.29
CA LEU A 125 -7.16 -5.06 -17.36
C LEU A 125 -5.65 -4.95 -17.57
N ILE A 126 -5.17 -3.72 -17.55
CA ILE A 126 -3.75 -3.40 -17.38
C ILE A 126 -3.56 -3.19 -15.88
N VAL A 127 -2.72 -4.04 -15.27
CA VAL A 127 -2.45 -4.00 -13.82
C VAL A 127 -0.96 -3.88 -13.58
N GLU A 128 -0.55 -2.82 -12.89
CA GLU A 128 0.86 -2.46 -12.69
C GLU A 128 1.09 -1.93 -11.27
N TYR A 129 2.34 -1.88 -10.84
CA TYR A 129 2.67 -1.14 -9.62
C TYR A 129 2.50 0.36 -9.86
N ALA A 130 1.91 1.06 -8.89
CA ALA A 130 1.79 2.51 -8.90
C ALA A 130 2.81 3.15 -7.94
N PRO A 131 3.18 4.43 -8.11
CA PRO A 131 4.03 5.12 -7.15
C PRO A 131 3.42 5.12 -5.74
N ASP A 132 4.20 4.76 -4.72
CA ASP A 132 3.79 4.92 -3.33
C ASP A 132 3.97 6.39 -2.92
N PRO A 133 2.92 7.11 -2.51
CA PRO A 133 3.06 8.50 -2.05
C PRO A 133 4.01 8.62 -0.85
N CYS A 134 4.21 7.54 -0.08
CA CYS A 134 5.18 7.48 1.02
C CYS A 134 6.62 7.21 0.55
N ALA A 135 6.84 6.95 -0.74
CA ALA A 135 8.17 6.75 -1.32
C ALA A 135 8.75 8.02 -1.96
N LYS A 136 8.03 9.16 -1.94
CA LYS A 136 8.63 10.44 -2.34
C LYS A 136 9.86 10.71 -1.48
N ASP A 137 10.92 11.12 -2.14
CA ASP A 137 12.28 11.17 -1.63
C ASP A 137 12.33 11.74 -0.21
N PHE A 138 12.81 10.89 0.71
CA PHE A 138 13.40 11.39 1.94
C PHE A 138 14.58 12.30 1.51
N PRO A 139 14.68 13.55 1.98
CA PRO A 139 15.90 14.32 1.81
C PRO A 139 17.10 13.62 2.47
#